data_AF-A0A959DR50-F1
#
_entry.id   AF-A0A959DR50-F1
#
_cell.length_a   1.000
_cell.length_b   1.000
_cell.length_c   1.000
_cell.angle_alpha   90.00
_cell.angle_beta   90.00
_cell.angle_gamma   90.00
#
_symmetry.space_group_name_H-M   'P 1'
#
loop_
_entity.id
_entity.type
_entity.pdbx_description
1 polymer ?
#
loop_
_entity_poly.entity_id
_entity_poly.type
_entity_poly.pdbx_seq_one_letter_code
_entity_poly.pdbx_strand_id
1 'polypeptide(L)'
;MIINSLCFENKLYLCRIIFSILNKFLMKKQFVKSKSVAKVTFNPSAEVINGGKEVIVLGDFNNWDPELGFGLKKQKDGSFKGVLELDKGQEYQFKYLVDGNSWVNDTEADSLVPSPFGEPNSVVSTIE
;
A
#
# COMPACT_ATOMS: atom_id res chain seq x y z
N MET A 1 39.59 24.07 -5.35
CA MET A 1 39.12 22.99 -4.45
C MET A 1 37.65 23.19 -4.06
N ILE A 2 36.72 23.38 -5.02
CA ILE A 2 35.28 23.60 -4.76
C ILE A 2 34.38 22.72 -5.67
N ILE A 3 34.91 22.28 -6.82
CA ILE A 3 34.13 21.56 -7.86
C ILE A 3 33.68 20.16 -7.39
N ASN A 4 34.46 19.48 -6.53
CA ASN A 4 34.11 18.15 -6.03
C ASN A 4 32.98 18.15 -4.99
N SER A 5 32.78 19.25 -4.25
CA SER A 5 31.73 19.34 -3.22
C SER A 5 30.34 19.50 -3.84
N LEU A 6 30.22 20.36 -4.87
CA LEU A 6 28.96 20.59 -5.58
C LEU A 6 28.50 19.35 -6.39
N CYS A 7 29.44 18.57 -6.93
CA CYS A 7 29.14 17.33 -7.66
C CYS A 7 28.64 16.23 -6.73
N PHE A 8 29.18 16.16 -5.50
CA PHE A 8 28.74 15.20 -4.48
C PHE A 8 27.35 15.55 -3.92
N GLU A 9 27.09 16.83 -3.62
CA GLU A 9 25.77 17.28 -3.17
C GLU A 9 24.68 17.05 -4.22
N ASN A 10 24.96 17.30 -5.51
CA ASN A 10 24.01 17.02 -6.59
C ASN A 10 23.74 15.52 -6.76
N LYS A 11 24.75 14.66 -6.59
CA LYS A 11 24.59 13.20 -6.66
C LYS A 11 23.79 12.66 -5.46
N LEU A 12 24.02 13.20 -4.27
CA LEU A 12 23.21 12.91 -3.07
C LEU A 12 21.79 13.43 -3.20
N TYR A 13 21.60 14.62 -3.76
CA TYR A 13 20.27 15.22 -3.98
C TYR A 13 19.45 14.39 -4.98
N LEU A 14 20.06 14.00 -6.10
CA LEU A 14 19.44 13.12 -7.08
C LEU A 14 19.13 11.75 -6.46
N CYS A 15 20.02 11.18 -5.64
CA CYS A 15 19.77 9.93 -4.93
C CYS A 15 18.62 10.06 -3.92
N ARG A 16 18.53 11.17 -3.16
CA ARG A 16 17.42 11.43 -2.24
C ARG A 16 16.10 11.65 -2.98
N ILE A 17 16.12 12.30 -4.13
CA ILE A 17 14.94 12.46 -4.99
C ILE A 17 14.52 11.11 -5.56
N ILE A 18 15.45 10.33 -6.13
CA ILE A 18 15.15 9.00 -6.68
C ILE A 18 14.65 8.08 -5.58
N PHE A 19 15.28 8.06 -4.40
CA PHE A 19 14.83 7.27 -3.26
C PHE A 19 13.47 7.73 -2.74
N SER A 20 13.20 9.04 -2.71
CA SER A 20 11.90 9.60 -2.34
C SER A 20 10.82 9.22 -3.36
N ILE A 21 11.13 9.26 -4.67
CA ILE A 21 10.23 8.87 -5.75
C ILE A 21 9.98 7.37 -5.72
N LEU A 22 11.02 6.53 -5.61
CA LEU A 22 10.89 5.07 -5.51
C LEU A 22 10.08 4.65 -4.27
N ASN A 23 10.31 5.28 -3.11
CA ASN A 23 9.51 5.03 -1.89
C ASN A 23 8.13 5.69 -1.91
N LYS A 24 7.84 6.56 -2.88
CA LYS A 24 6.50 7.12 -3.07
C LYS A 24 5.58 6.12 -3.77
N PHE A 25 6.14 5.22 -4.57
CA PHE A 25 5.39 4.16 -5.25
C PHE A 25 5.19 2.95 -4.33
N LEU A 26 6.22 2.47 -3.62
CA LEU A 26 6.09 1.26 -2.79
C LEU A 26 5.07 1.38 -1.64
N MET A 27 4.19 0.37 -1.53
CA MET A 27 3.35 0.14 -0.34
C MET A 27 4.24 0.01 0.90
N LYS A 28 3.98 0.82 1.93
CA LYS A 28 4.88 0.93 3.08
C LYS A 28 4.59 -0.17 4.11
N LYS A 29 5.62 -0.97 4.39
CA LYS A 29 5.62 -2.01 5.43
C LYS A 29 6.63 -1.65 6.53
N GLN A 30 6.16 -1.59 7.77
CA GLN A 30 7.01 -1.33 8.94
C GLN A 30 6.90 -2.50 9.93
N PHE A 31 7.97 -3.27 10.05
CA PHE A 31 8.06 -4.38 10.99
C PHE A 31 8.36 -3.88 12.41
N VAL A 32 7.48 -4.20 13.36
CA VAL A 32 7.68 -3.82 14.77
C VAL A 32 8.60 -4.84 15.43
N LYS A 33 9.85 -4.51 15.73
CA LYS A 33 10.85 -5.49 16.23
C LYS A 33 10.45 -6.20 17.52
N SER A 34 9.70 -5.53 18.40
CA SER A 34 9.27 -6.08 19.68
C SER A 34 7.99 -6.91 19.63
N LYS A 35 7.32 -6.98 18.46
CA LYS A 35 6.06 -7.69 18.28
C LYS A 35 6.11 -8.58 17.04
N SER A 36 5.24 -9.58 16.98
CA SER A 36 5.01 -10.39 15.78
C SER A 36 4.15 -9.66 14.72
N VAL A 37 4.24 -8.33 14.63
CA VAL A 37 3.35 -7.48 13.82
C VAL A 37 4.11 -6.65 12.78
N ALA A 38 3.55 -6.57 11.57
CA ALA A 38 3.90 -5.64 10.51
C ALA A 38 2.80 -4.59 10.33
N LYS A 39 3.18 -3.31 10.31
CA LYS A 39 2.27 -2.20 9.97
C LYS A 39 2.30 -2.00 8.47
N VAL A 40 1.18 -2.29 7.82
CA VAL A 40 1.00 -2.11 6.38
C VAL A 40 0.22 -0.83 6.14
N THR A 41 0.77 0.07 5.34
CA THR A 41 0.10 1.30 4.91
C THR A 41 -0.53 1.07 3.54
N PHE A 42 -1.86 1.02 3.51
CA PHE A 42 -2.66 1.03 2.29
C PHE A 42 -2.87 2.48 1.86
N ASN A 43 -2.59 2.79 0.58
CA ASN A 43 -2.66 4.15 0.06
C ASN A 43 -3.06 4.22 -1.42
N PRO A 44 -4.26 3.75 -1.82
CA PRO A 44 -4.67 3.83 -3.21
C PRO A 44 -4.83 5.28 -3.65
N SER A 45 -4.33 5.58 -4.85
CA SER A 45 -4.35 6.94 -5.41
C SER A 45 -5.76 7.37 -5.79
N ALA A 46 -5.97 8.68 -5.95
CA ALA A 46 -7.25 9.22 -6.42
C ALA A 46 -7.65 8.66 -7.81
N GLU A 47 -6.66 8.37 -8.65
CA GLU A 47 -6.84 7.78 -9.98
C GLU A 47 -7.32 6.33 -9.88
N VAL A 48 -6.68 5.51 -9.04
CA VAL A 48 -7.06 4.12 -8.78
C VAL A 48 -8.49 4.02 -8.22
N ILE A 49 -8.88 4.98 -7.37
CA ILE A 49 -10.21 5.02 -6.76
C ILE A 49 -11.27 5.67 -7.66
N ASN A 50 -10.88 6.26 -8.81
CA ASN A 50 -11.77 6.84 -9.82
C ASN A 50 -12.90 7.72 -9.25
N GLY A 51 -12.55 8.61 -8.31
CA GLY A 51 -13.51 9.55 -7.71
C GLY A 51 -14.39 9.00 -6.58
N GLY A 52 -14.15 7.75 -6.15
CA GLY A 52 -14.83 7.14 -5.01
C GLY A 52 -14.82 7.96 -3.72
N LYS A 53 -15.82 7.74 -2.88
CA LYS A 53 -16.06 8.49 -1.63
C LYS A 53 -15.72 7.67 -0.40
N GLU A 54 -15.90 6.36 -0.49
CA GLU A 54 -15.60 5.39 0.54
C GLU A 54 -14.71 4.28 -0.03
N VAL A 55 -13.70 3.88 0.73
CA VAL A 55 -12.81 2.77 0.37
C VAL A 55 -12.61 1.93 1.62
N ILE A 56 -12.97 0.66 1.53
CA ILE A 56 -12.67 -0.34 2.55
C ILE A 56 -11.67 -1.37 2.01
N VAL A 57 -10.79 -1.85 2.88
CA VAL A 57 -9.87 -2.95 2.56
C VAL A 57 -10.48 -4.26 3.06
N LEU A 58 -10.58 -5.22 2.16
CA LEU A 58 -11.05 -6.58 2.43
C LEU A 58 -9.97 -7.57 2.04
N GLY A 59 -9.78 -8.58 2.86
CA GLY A 59 -8.74 -9.59 2.66
C GLY A 59 -8.81 -10.71 3.67
N ASP A 60 -7.81 -11.57 3.65
CA ASP A 60 -7.76 -12.75 4.51
C ASP A 60 -7.81 -12.38 6.01
N PHE A 61 -7.26 -11.23 6.39
CA PHE A 61 -7.22 -10.73 7.77
C PHE A 61 -8.58 -10.28 8.34
N ASN A 62 -9.60 -10.08 7.51
CA ASN A 62 -10.97 -9.81 7.94
C ASN A 62 -11.99 -10.72 7.26
N ASN A 63 -11.54 -11.91 6.83
CA ASN A 63 -12.36 -12.93 6.20
C ASN A 63 -13.15 -12.44 4.97
N TRP A 64 -12.67 -11.39 4.29
CA TRP A 64 -13.37 -10.76 3.17
C TRP A 64 -14.79 -10.26 3.50
N ASP A 65 -15.08 -10.04 4.79
CA ASP A 65 -16.39 -9.61 5.27
C ASP A 65 -16.51 -8.07 5.22
N PRO A 66 -17.43 -7.50 4.41
CA PRO A 66 -17.65 -6.06 4.35
C PRO A 66 -17.96 -5.41 5.70
N GLU A 67 -18.60 -6.12 6.64
CA GLU A 67 -18.93 -5.60 7.97
C GLU A 67 -17.68 -5.48 8.86
N LEU A 68 -16.66 -6.31 8.61
CA LEU A 68 -15.35 -6.26 9.25
C LEU A 68 -14.30 -5.50 8.41
N GLY A 69 -14.76 -4.80 7.36
CA GLY A 69 -13.93 -4.03 6.44
C GLY A 69 -13.10 -2.96 7.13
N PHE A 70 -11.83 -2.82 6.74
CA PHE A 70 -10.99 -1.75 7.25
C PHE A 70 -11.15 -0.48 6.40
N GLY A 71 -11.89 0.51 6.91
CA GLY A 71 -12.12 1.78 6.22
C GLY A 71 -10.87 2.66 6.11
N LEU A 72 -10.58 3.15 4.90
CA LEU A 72 -9.52 4.09 4.63
C LEU A 72 -10.01 5.54 4.74
N LYS A 73 -9.13 6.44 5.19
CA LYS A 73 -9.44 7.87 5.28
C LYS A 73 -9.05 8.61 4.01
N LYS A 74 -9.99 9.33 3.41
CA LYS A 74 -9.72 10.23 2.29
C LYS A 74 -8.74 11.34 2.69
N GLN A 75 -7.74 11.57 1.86
CA GLN A 75 -6.72 12.60 2.01
C GLN A 75 -7.08 13.84 1.20
N LYS A 76 -6.39 14.96 1.45
CA LYS A 76 -6.65 16.24 0.77
C LYS A 76 -6.39 16.20 -0.74
N ASP A 77 -5.47 15.33 -1.17
CA ASP A 77 -5.13 15.12 -2.58
C ASP A 77 -6.07 14.13 -3.29
N GLY A 78 -7.11 13.65 -2.60
CA GLY A 78 -8.08 12.70 -3.11
C GLY A 78 -7.68 11.23 -3.00
N SER A 79 -6.43 10.93 -2.60
CA SER A 79 -6.03 9.56 -2.27
C SER A 79 -6.73 9.07 -1.00
N PHE A 80 -6.69 7.77 -0.74
CA PHE A 80 -7.15 7.20 0.52
C PHE A 80 -5.95 6.62 1.26
N LYS A 81 -6.01 6.62 2.60
CA LYS A 81 -4.92 6.08 3.42
C LYS A 81 -5.42 5.43 4.70
N GLY A 82 -4.77 4.33 5.07
CA GLY A 82 -4.98 3.65 6.34
C GLY A 82 -3.79 2.76 6.68
N VAL A 83 -3.63 2.45 7.97
CA VAL A 83 -2.56 1.58 8.46
C VAL A 83 -3.19 0.43 9.22
N LEU A 84 -2.94 -0.79 8.74
CA LEU A 84 -3.40 -2.01 9.36
C LEU A 84 -2.20 -2.73 10.02
N GLU A 85 -2.44 -3.30 11.20
CA GLU A 85 -1.48 -4.19 11.87
C GLU A 85 -1.80 -5.64 11.44
N LEU A 86 -0.85 -6.28 10.76
CA LEU A 86 -0.93 -7.67 10.31
C LEU A 86 0.12 -8.51 11.03
N ASP A 87 -0.13 -9.80 11.21
CA ASP A 87 0.88 -10.71 11.73
C ASP A 87 2.02 -10.85 10.73
N LYS A 88 3.24 -11.04 11.23
CA LYS A 88 4.44 -11.25 10.41
C LYS A 88 4.52 -12.65 9.83
N GLY A 89 5.32 -12.81 8.79
CA GLY A 89 5.73 -14.10 8.23
C GLY A 89 4.68 -14.75 7.35
N GLN A 90 3.70 -13.98 6.89
CA GLN A 90 2.56 -14.46 6.12
C GLN A 90 2.31 -13.59 4.89
N GLU A 91 1.63 -14.16 3.91
CA GLU A 91 1.08 -13.44 2.78
C GLU A 91 -0.44 -13.36 2.92
N TYR A 92 -1.00 -12.20 2.60
CA TYR A 92 -2.43 -11.96 2.67
C TYR A 92 -2.93 -11.52 1.30
N GLN A 93 -3.99 -12.16 0.81
CA GLN A 93 -4.74 -11.67 -0.32
C GLN A 93 -5.69 -10.56 0.13
N PHE A 94 -5.86 -9.54 -0.69
CA PHE A 94 -6.75 -8.41 -0.41
C PHE A 94 -7.23 -7.72 -1.69
N LYS A 95 -8.28 -6.90 -1.55
CA LYS A 95 -8.74 -5.90 -2.54
C LYS A 95 -9.32 -4.68 -1.82
N TYR A 96 -9.43 -3.58 -2.57
CA TYR A 96 -10.22 -2.42 -2.20
C TYR A 96 -11.66 -2.57 -2.70
N LEU A 97 -12.63 -2.35 -1.83
CA LEU A 97 -14.03 -2.15 -2.21
C LEU A 97 -14.35 -0.66 -2.13
N VAL A 98 -14.64 -0.08 -3.28
CA VAL A 98 -14.95 1.34 -3.46
C VAL A 98 -16.45 1.53 -3.56
N ASP A 99 -17.00 2.43 -2.75
CA ASP A 99 -18.43 2.78 -2.69
C ASP A 99 -19.36 1.55 -2.63
N GLY A 100 -18.88 0.45 -2.04
CA GLY A 100 -19.63 -0.79 -1.83
C GLY A 100 -19.88 -1.65 -3.08
N ASN A 101 -19.37 -1.28 -4.26
CA ASN A 101 -19.70 -2.00 -5.50
C ASN A 101 -18.55 -2.18 -6.50
N SER A 102 -17.43 -1.48 -6.34
CA SER A 102 -16.31 -1.55 -7.28
C SER A 102 -15.08 -2.15 -6.62
N TRP A 103 -14.56 -3.23 -7.20
CA TRP A 103 -13.40 -3.94 -6.71
C TRP A 103 -12.15 -3.46 -7.42
N VAL A 104 -11.13 -3.06 -6.65
CA VAL A 104 -9.90 -2.51 -7.20
C VAL A 104 -8.69 -3.19 -6.54
N ASN A 105 -7.74 -3.61 -7.37
CA ASN A 105 -6.44 -4.10 -6.91
C ASN A 105 -5.51 -2.94 -6.59
N ASP A 106 -4.60 -3.15 -5.64
CA ASP A 106 -3.51 -2.21 -5.40
C ASP A 106 -2.46 -2.35 -6.52
N THR A 107 -2.10 -1.22 -7.13
CA THR A 107 -1.06 -1.14 -8.18
C THR A 107 0.34 -1.43 -7.63
N GLU A 108 0.51 -1.32 -6.31
CA GLU A 108 1.76 -1.46 -5.56
C GLU A 108 1.73 -2.70 -4.66
N ALA A 109 0.83 -3.65 -4.94
CA ALA A 109 0.82 -4.97 -4.32
C ALA A 109 2.13 -5.73 -4.57
N ASP A 110 2.52 -6.59 -3.65
CA ASP A 110 3.74 -7.39 -3.80
C ASP A 110 3.60 -8.44 -4.90
N SER A 111 2.40 -8.96 -5.11
CA SER A 111 2.06 -9.82 -6.24
C SER A 111 0.56 -9.83 -6.54
N LEU A 112 0.18 -10.51 -7.62
CA LEU A 112 -1.20 -10.79 -7.99
C LEU A 112 -1.38 -12.30 -8.09
N VAL A 113 -2.43 -12.83 -7.47
CA VAL A 113 -2.75 -14.27 -7.52
C VAL A 113 -4.13 -14.50 -8.16
N PRO A 114 -4.31 -15.56 -8.97
CA PRO A 114 -5.63 -15.88 -9.52
C PRO A 114 -6.68 -16.06 -8.42
N SER A 115 -7.85 -15.46 -8.59
CA SER A 115 -8.99 -15.70 -7.72
C SER A 115 -10.02 -16.62 -8.38
N PRO A 116 -10.90 -17.27 -7.59
CA PRO A 116 -12.02 -18.06 -8.12
C PRO A 116 -13.03 -17.26 -8.96
N PHE A 117 -13.00 -15.93 -8.88
CA PHE A 117 -13.98 -15.03 -9.49
C PHE A 117 -13.48 -14.39 -10.80
N GLY A 118 -12.40 -14.91 -11.38
CA GLY A 118 -11.89 -14.53 -12.70
C GLY A 118 -10.95 -13.32 -12.73
N GLU A 119 -11.04 -12.42 -11.74
CA GLU A 119 -10.04 -11.35 -11.55
C GLU A 119 -9.01 -11.72 -10.49
N PRO A 120 -7.72 -11.42 -10.65
CA PRO A 120 -6.73 -11.68 -9.62
C PRO A 120 -6.94 -10.82 -8.36
N ASN A 121 -6.42 -11.29 -7.23
CA ASN A 121 -6.34 -10.55 -5.97
C ASN A 121 -4.94 -9.98 -5.78
N SER A 122 -4.85 -8.79 -5.16
CA SER A 122 -3.59 -8.25 -4.66
C SER A 122 -3.07 -9.07 -3.48
N VAL A 123 -1.76 -9.20 -3.38
CA VAL A 123 -1.08 -9.84 -2.25
C VAL A 123 -0.20 -8.85 -1.52
N VAL A 124 -0.24 -8.88 -0.20
CA VAL A 124 0.75 -8.23 0.66
C VAL A 124 1.52 -9.29 1.46
N SER A 125 2.84 -9.26 1.34
CA SER A 125 3.77 -10.12 2.05
C SER A 125 4.34 -9.40 3.27
N THR A 126 4.21 -10.04 4.43
CA THR A 126 4.74 -9.61 5.72
C THR A 126 5.96 -10.44 6.15
N ILE A 127 6.62 -11.07 5.18
CA ILE A 127 7.90 -11.78 5.38
C ILE A 127 9.01 -10.72 5.39
N GLU A 128 9.88 -10.78 6.40
CA GLU A 128 11.03 -9.86 6.58
C GLU A 128 12.24 -10.31 5.77
#